data_AF-A0A370WVC5-F1
#
_entry.id   AF-A0A370WVC5-F1
#
_cell.length_a   1.000
_cell.length_b   1.000
_cell.length_c   1.000
_cell.angle_alpha   90.00
_cell.angle_beta   90.00
_cell.angle_gamma   90.00
#
_symmetry.space_group_name_H-M   'P 1'
#
loop_
_entity.id
_entity.type
_entity.pdbx_description
1 polymer ?
#
loop_
_entity_poly.entity_id
_entity_poly.type
_entity_poly.pdbx_seq_one_letter_code
_entity_poly.pdbx_strand_id
1 'polypeptide(L)'
;MQSMSGDPDTPPVGPAPMLLEVLALCGYGLWLLLGLALGLGIYSGGRGDALVPLTLGCAFVSAGLLTACLRWRLMPEWHGWLIGSGHRPTPEALLALATYLPMLGVAGLVRGNDAFWATRLTGIVLMLCSLSCLIISANGYRARRLAQAGVTMQIPLSRVLSACYGGGLWLWVCAIFQADLLGADAARWPWVVGLLLLALLLGLADGLGWQQSLRYPSPGERRRHAQDLQPQRFLAAALICAVPCINLLLAPITPWGRWLALCAALAYVAGKTMELHLYDVAFTRPAESDAVWPQNRS
;
A
#
# COMPACT_ATOMS: atom_id res chain seq x y z
N MET A 1 5.47 -28.87 -31.89
CA MET A 1 4.40 -29.13 -30.89
C MET A 1 5.07 -29.51 -29.58
N GLN A 2 5.36 -28.53 -28.73
CA GLN A 2 5.87 -28.76 -27.37
C GLN A 2 4.74 -28.38 -26.42
N SER A 3 4.24 -29.40 -25.72
CA SER A 3 3.28 -29.32 -24.62
C SER A 3 3.92 -28.52 -23.49
N MET A 4 3.40 -27.32 -23.24
CA MET A 4 3.73 -26.53 -22.05
C MET A 4 2.88 -27.09 -20.91
N SER A 5 3.42 -28.08 -20.22
CA SER A 5 2.87 -28.60 -18.97
C SER A 5 2.82 -27.45 -17.96
N GLY A 6 1.62 -26.97 -17.65
CA GLY A 6 1.40 -26.11 -16.50
C GLY A 6 1.83 -26.88 -15.26
N ASP A 7 2.78 -26.31 -14.52
CA ASP A 7 3.28 -26.85 -13.27
C ASP A 7 2.16 -26.74 -12.21
N PRO A 8 1.63 -27.87 -11.68
CA PRO A 8 0.50 -27.87 -10.76
C PRO A 8 0.86 -27.48 -9.31
N ASP A 9 2.12 -27.13 -9.05
CA ASP A 9 2.67 -26.98 -7.69
C ASP A 9 2.98 -25.54 -7.28
N THR A 10 2.24 -24.52 -7.77
CA THR A 10 2.29 -23.21 -7.09
C THR A 10 1.45 -23.31 -5.81
N PRO A 11 2.05 -23.39 -4.60
CA PRO A 11 1.28 -23.40 -3.37
C PRO A 11 0.45 -22.11 -3.30
N PRO A 12 -0.72 -22.13 -2.64
CA PRO A 12 -1.50 -20.93 -2.41
C PRO A 12 -0.59 -19.89 -1.76
N VAL A 13 -0.47 -18.74 -2.42
CA VAL A 13 0.35 -17.63 -1.95
C VAL A 13 -0.23 -17.20 -0.61
N GLY A 14 0.46 -17.50 0.49
CA GLY A 14 -0.01 -17.14 1.84
C GLY A 14 -0.21 -15.62 1.98
N PRO A 15 -0.86 -15.14 3.05
CA PRO A 15 -1.12 -13.70 3.23
C PRO A 15 0.15 -12.86 3.47
N ALA A 16 1.30 -13.49 3.73
CA ALA A 16 2.56 -12.84 4.05
C ALA A 16 3.12 -11.94 2.93
N PRO A 17 3.24 -12.37 1.66
CA PRO A 17 3.63 -11.51 0.55
C PRO A 17 2.73 -10.28 0.38
N MET A 18 1.42 -10.44 0.54
CA MET A 18 0.47 -9.33 0.45
C MET A 18 0.64 -8.35 1.60
N LEU A 19 0.93 -8.84 2.81
CA LEU A 19 1.29 -8.00 3.95
C LEU A 19 2.55 -7.18 3.68
N LEU A 20 3.59 -7.79 3.12
CA LEU A 20 4.82 -7.08 2.76
C LEU A 20 4.58 -6.05 1.67
N GLU A 21 3.71 -6.33 0.70
CA GLU A 21 3.32 -5.35 -0.32
C GLU A 21 2.56 -4.15 0.29
N VAL A 22 1.62 -4.40 1.20
CA VAL A 22 0.86 -3.34 1.88
C VAL A 22 1.76 -2.52 2.81
N LEU A 23 2.70 -3.16 3.51
CA LEU A 23 3.69 -2.47 4.33
C LEU A 23 4.57 -1.57 3.46
N ALA A 24 5.14 -2.09 2.37
CA ALA A 24 5.93 -1.29 1.43
C ALA A 24 5.11 -0.11 0.86
N LEU A 25 3.83 -0.33 0.52
CA LEU A 25 2.92 0.73 0.09
C LEU A 25 2.76 1.82 1.15
N CYS A 26 2.54 1.43 2.42
CA CYS A 26 2.49 2.37 3.55
C CYS A 26 3.83 3.11 3.73
N GLY A 27 4.96 2.42 3.57
CA GLY A 27 6.31 2.98 3.67
C GLY A 27 6.60 4.06 2.62
N TYR A 28 6.25 3.81 1.36
CA TYR A 28 6.35 4.84 0.31
C TYR A 28 5.38 6.00 0.56
N GLY A 29 4.17 5.73 1.06
CA GLY A 29 3.22 6.77 1.47
C GLY A 29 3.73 7.65 2.62
N LEU A 30 4.39 7.04 3.62
CA LEU A 30 5.08 7.74 4.71
C LEU A 30 6.13 8.71 4.15
N TRP A 31 7.03 8.22 3.28
CA TRP A 31 8.08 9.04 2.67
C TRP A 31 7.53 10.14 1.76
N LEU A 32 6.45 9.87 1.03
CA LEU A 32 5.77 10.84 0.18
C LEU A 32 5.24 12.02 0.99
N LEU A 33 4.45 11.73 2.02
CA LEU A 33 3.83 12.76 2.85
C LEU A 33 4.83 13.49 3.74
N LEU A 34 5.84 12.78 4.26
CA LEU A 34 6.93 13.39 5.02
C LEU A 34 7.76 14.32 4.12
N GLY A 35 8.11 13.88 2.92
CA GLY A 35 8.81 14.70 1.93
C GLY A 35 8.03 15.96 1.54
N LEU A 36 6.71 15.84 1.35
CA LEU A 36 5.82 16.97 1.09
C LEU A 36 5.80 17.94 2.29
N ALA A 37 5.63 17.44 3.51
CA ALA A 37 5.61 18.27 4.71
C ALA A 37 6.92 19.03 4.93
N LEU A 38 8.06 18.37 4.68
CA LEU A 38 9.39 18.98 4.71
C LEU A 38 9.57 20.01 3.59
N GLY A 39 9.14 19.70 2.36
CA GLY A 39 9.22 20.62 1.22
C GLY A 39 8.41 21.91 1.45
N LEU A 40 7.23 21.78 2.06
CA LEU A 40 6.38 22.92 2.42
C LEU A 40 6.87 23.67 3.68
N GLY A 41 7.82 23.12 4.42
CA GLY A 41 8.32 23.69 5.67
C GLY A 41 7.28 23.69 6.81
N ILE A 42 6.29 22.80 6.74
CA ILE A 42 5.24 22.64 7.77
C ILE A 42 5.77 21.82 8.95
N TYR A 43 6.78 20.98 8.70
CA TYR A 43 7.45 20.17 9.71
C TYR A 43 8.52 21.02 10.41
N SER A 44 8.16 21.67 11.52
CA SER A 44 9.03 22.54 12.32
C SER A 44 9.58 21.86 13.59
N GLY A 45 9.51 20.52 13.64
CA GLY A 45 9.94 19.70 14.77
C GLY A 45 11.37 19.24 14.59
N GLY A 46 12.18 19.33 15.65
CA GLY A 46 13.62 19.10 15.61
C GLY A 46 14.05 17.68 15.18
N ARG A 47 15.35 17.40 15.30
CA ARG A 47 16.00 16.22 14.70
C ARG A 47 15.34 14.87 14.98
N GLY A 48 14.71 14.70 16.14
CA GLY A 48 14.01 13.45 16.50
C GLY A 48 12.71 13.22 15.72
N ASP A 49 11.99 14.29 15.40
CA ASP A 49 10.58 14.20 14.99
C ASP A 49 10.45 13.61 13.58
N ALA A 50 11.33 14.02 12.67
CA ALA A 50 11.34 13.53 11.30
C ALA A 50 12.02 12.15 11.15
N LEU A 51 12.90 11.76 12.08
CA LEU A 51 13.64 10.50 12.02
C LEU A 51 12.75 9.30 12.35
N VAL A 52 11.83 9.42 13.30
CA VAL A 52 10.89 8.34 13.67
C VAL A 52 10.06 7.87 12.47
N PRO A 53 9.30 8.73 11.75
CA PRO A 53 8.53 8.29 10.60
C PRO A 53 9.42 7.84 9.42
N LEU A 54 10.61 8.41 9.28
CA LEU A 54 11.54 8.04 8.21
C LEU A 54 12.14 6.64 8.42
N THR A 55 12.53 6.31 9.66
CA THR A 55 13.02 4.98 10.05
C THR A 55 11.90 3.94 10.01
N LEU A 56 10.68 4.29 10.41
CA LEU A 56 9.52 3.41 10.27
C LEU A 56 9.21 3.10 8.80
N GLY A 57 9.20 4.13 7.93
CA GLY A 57 9.03 3.94 6.50
C GLY A 57 10.14 3.07 5.90
N CYS A 58 11.38 3.24 6.36
CA CYS A 58 12.50 2.38 6.01
C CYS A 58 12.26 0.92 6.38
N ALA A 59 11.84 0.66 7.62
CA ALA A 59 11.55 -0.69 8.10
C ALA A 59 10.47 -1.35 7.22
N PHE A 60 9.44 -0.61 6.84
CA PHE A 60 8.36 -1.14 5.99
C PHE A 60 8.81 -1.45 4.57
N VAL A 61 9.54 -0.55 3.91
CA VAL A 61 10.03 -0.77 2.54
C VAL A 61 11.12 -1.86 2.52
N SER A 62 12.01 -1.87 3.51
CA SER A 62 13.10 -2.84 3.60
C SER A 62 12.65 -4.23 4.05
N ALA A 63 11.52 -4.38 4.74
CA ALA A 63 11.02 -5.69 5.15
C ALA A 63 10.88 -6.65 3.96
N GLY A 64 10.28 -6.18 2.85
CA GLY A 64 10.14 -6.98 1.62
C GLY A 64 11.47 -7.25 0.91
N LEU A 65 12.43 -6.34 1.00
CA LEU A 65 13.77 -6.53 0.44
C LEU A 65 14.56 -7.55 1.29
N LEU A 66 14.48 -7.46 2.61
CA LEU A 66 15.14 -8.37 3.55
C LEU A 66 14.61 -9.79 3.39
N THR A 67 13.30 -9.98 3.26
CA THR A 67 12.72 -11.31 3.05
C THR A 67 13.15 -11.92 1.70
N ALA A 68 13.26 -11.11 0.65
CA ALA A 68 13.78 -11.54 -0.64
C ALA A 68 15.29 -11.86 -0.59
N CYS A 69 16.09 -11.04 0.09
CA CYS A 69 17.53 -11.29 0.31
C CYS A 69 17.79 -12.55 1.14
N LEU A 70 16.95 -12.81 2.15
CA LEU A 70 17.00 -14.02 2.98
C LEU A 70 16.52 -15.28 2.21
N ARG A 71 16.10 -15.13 0.95
CA ARG A 71 15.56 -16.20 0.09
C ARG A 71 14.48 -17.00 0.81
N TRP A 72 13.69 -16.34 1.65
CA TRP A 72 12.64 -17.03 2.38
C TRP A 72 11.64 -17.54 1.35
N ARG A 73 11.31 -18.84 1.43
CA ARG A 73 10.36 -19.55 0.55
C ARG A 73 8.99 -18.85 0.38
N LEU A 74 8.69 -17.86 1.21
CA LEU A 74 7.48 -17.04 1.21
C LEU A 74 7.49 -15.89 0.16
N MET A 75 8.66 -15.40 -0.27
CA MET A 75 8.80 -14.37 -1.31
C MET A 75 10.17 -14.46 -2.01
N PRO A 76 10.27 -15.17 -3.15
CA PRO A 76 11.50 -15.17 -3.94
C PRO A 76 11.68 -13.91 -4.80
N GLU A 77 10.61 -13.12 -5.00
CA GLU A 77 10.60 -11.95 -5.89
C GLU A 77 10.31 -10.65 -5.14
N TRP A 78 11.12 -9.60 -5.40
CA TRP A 78 10.89 -8.25 -4.90
C TRP A 78 10.76 -7.28 -6.09
N HIS A 79 9.60 -6.65 -6.26
CA HIS A 79 9.32 -5.75 -7.40
C HIS A 79 9.66 -6.40 -8.77
N GLY A 80 9.35 -7.69 -8.91
CA GLY A 80 9.64 -8.48 -10.12
C GLY A 80 11.12 -8.87 -10.30
N TRP A 81 11.98 -8.56 -9.33
CA TRP A 81 13.38 -8.99 -9.35
C TRP A 81 13.59 -10.24 -8.49
N LEU A 82 14.09 -11.31 -9.12
CA LEU A 82 14.56 -12.53 -8.47
C LEU A 82 16.00 -12.33 -7.99
N ILE A 83 16.18 -12.11 -6.69
CA ILE A 83 17.52 -11.89 -6.11
C ILE A 83 18.26 -13.23 -6.05
N GLY A 84 19.42 -13.32 -6.73
CA GLY A 84 20.34 -14.47 -6.67
C GLY A 84 20.29 -15.46 -7.83
N SER A 85 19.39 -15.29 -8.81
CA SER A 85 19.29 -16.17 -9.99
C SER A 85 20.02 -15.62 -11.25
N GLY A 86 20.95 -14.68 -11.08
CA GLY A 86 21.66 -14.03 -12.19
C GLY A 86 20.79 -13.08 -13.04
N HIS A 87 19.54 -12.87 -12.67
CA HIS A 87 18.61 -11.98 -13.36
C HIS A 87 18.93 -10.51 -13.06
N ARG A 88 18.91 -9.67 -14.09
CA ARG A 88 19.16 -8.22 -13.95
C ARG A 88 18.04 -7.57 -13.13
N PRO A 89 18.37 -6.54 -12.32
CA PRO A 89 17.36 -5.81 -11.58
C PRO A 89 16.37 -5.14 -12.54
N THR A 90 15.08 -5.28 -12.23
CA THR A 90 14.01 -4.63 -12.98
C THR A 90 14.12 -3.10 -12.80
N PRO A 91 13.61 -2.30 -13.75
CA PRO A 91 13.57 -0.84 -13.59
C PRO A 91 12.78 -0.42 -12.34
N GLU A 92 11.77 -1.20 -11.96
CA GLU A 92 10.99 -1.03 -10.72
C GLU A 92 11.88 -1.18 -9.47
N ALA A 93 12.70 -2.23 -9.40
CA ALA A 93 13.61 -2.47 -8.29
C ALA A 93 14.74 -1.43 -8.22
N LEU A 94 15.29 -1.01 -9.37
CA LEU A 94 16.32 0.05 -9.41
C LEU A 94 15.77 1.38 -8.91
N LEU A 95 14.54 1.73 -9.29
CA LEU A 95 13.92 2.97 -8.84
C LEU A 95 13.56 2.90 -7.36
N ALA A 96 13.08 1.75 -6.86
CA ALA A 96 12.91 1.50 -5.43
C ALA A 96 14.24 1.68 -4.67
N LEU A 97 15.36 1.14 -5.18
CA LEU A 97 16.68 1.36 -4.59
C LEU A 97 17.10 2.84 -4.64
N ALA A 98 16.79 3.54 -5.74
CA ALA A 98 17.10 4.96 -5.88
C ALA A 98 16.35 5.82 -4.84
N THR A 99 15.15 5.42 -4.39
CA THR A 99 14.40 6.15 -3.34
C THR A 99 15.10 6.15 -1.97
N TYR A 100 16.02 5.21 -1.71
CA TYR A 100 16.80 5.22 -0.48
C TYR A 100 17.83 6.35 -0.43
N LEU A 101 18.32 6.85 -1.58
CA LEU A 101 19.28 7.97 -1.59
C LEU A 101 18.68 9.27 -1.01
N PRO A 102 17.54 9.79 -1.50
CA PRO A 102 16.94 10.97 -0.90
C PRO A 102 16.50 10.72 0.53
N MET A 103 16.11 9.49 0.89
CA MET A 103 15.79 9.14 2.27
C MET A 103 17.01 9.28 3.20
N LEU A 104 18.16 8.73 2.80
CA LEU A 104 19.42 8.87 3.55
C LEU A 104 19.89 10.33 3.56
N GLY A 105 19.66 11.06 2.46
CA GLY A 105 19.90 12.49 2.36
C GLY A 105 19.09 13.27 3.40
N VAL A 106 17.79 13.02 3.52
CA VAL A 106 16.94 13.62 4.57
C VAL A 106 17.46 13.21 5.96
N ALA A 107 17.75 11.93 6.19
CA ALA A 107 18.27 11.46 7.47
C ALA A 107 19.57 12.15 7.90
N GLY A 108 20.48 12.39 6.95
CA GLY A 108 21.76 13.08 7.20
C GLY A 108 21.64 14.60 7.32
N LEU A 109 20.69 15.21 6.59
CA LEU A 109 20.51 16.66 6.52
C LEU A 109 19.60 17.23 7.60
N VAL A 110 18.81 16.40 8.29
CA VAL A 110 18.05 16.79 9.48
C VAL A 110 19.03 17.13 10.62
N ARG A 111 19.64 18.32 10.51
CA ARG A 111 20.22 19.10 11.60
C ARG A 111 19.13 20.06 12.03
N GLY A 112 18.95 20.28 13.34
CA GLY A 112 17.78 20.93 13.96
C GLY A 112 17.55 22.41 13.66
N ASN A 113 17.69 22.82 12.40
CA ASN A 113 17.28 24.10 11.87
C ASN A 113 16.56 23.86 10.52
N ASP A 114 15.24 23.75 10.58
CA ASP A 114 14.34 23.39 9.47
C ASP A 114 14.26 24.49 8.37
N ALA A 115 14.96 25.60 8.59
CA ALA A 115 15.13 26.70 7.63
C ALA A 115 16.18 26.42 6.54
N PHE A 116 16.88 25.29 6.60
CA PHE A 116 17.91 24.98 5.60
C PHE A 116 17.27 24.54 4.28
N TRP A 117 17.43 25.34 3.22
CA TRP A 117 16.87 25.07 1.89
C TRP A 117 17.18 23.65 1.37
N ALA A 118 18.31 23.05 1.78
CA ALA A 118 18.68 21.70 1.35
C ALA A 118 17.80 20.60 1.96
N THR A 119 17.26 20.75 3.18
CA THR A 119 16.32 19.77 3.74
C THR A 119 15.00 19.80 2.97
N ARG A 120 14.52 21.00 2.62
CA ARG A 120 13.32 21.17 1.78
C ARG A 120 13.50 20.58 0.40
N LEU A 121 14.63 20.86 -0.26
CA LEU A 121 14.92 20.30 -1.58
C LEU A 121 15.00 18.78 -1.52
N THR A 122 15.69 18.22 -0.53
CA THR A 122 15.81 16.76 -0.37
C THR A 122 14.46 16.12 -0.03
N GLY A 123 13.62 16.80 0.75
CA GLY A 123 12.24 16.40 1.01
C GLY A 123 11.37 16.36 -0.26
N ILE A 124 11.49 17.38 -1.13
CA ILE A 124 10.82 17.40 -2.44
C ILE A 124 11.32 16.25 -3.32
N VAL A 125 12.63 15.99 -3.34
CA VAL A 125 13.19 14.87 -4.10
C VAL A 125 12.69 13.53 -3.55
N LEU A 126 12.60 13.36 -2.22
CA LEU A 126 12.03 12.18 -1.59
C LEU A 126 10.54 12.00 -1.97
N MET A 127 9.77 13.09 -1.96
CA MET A 127 8.37 13.10 -2.39
C MET A 127 8.24 12.67 -3.86
N LEU A 128 9.02 13.26 -4.77
CA LEU A 128 8.96 12.93 -6.18
C LEU A 128 9.40 11.49 -6.44
N CYS A 129 10.48 11.04 -5.80
CA CYS A 129 11.00 9.69 -6.00
C CYS A 129 10.03 8.62 -5.48
N SER A 130 9.44 8.82 -4.30
CA SER A 130 8.41 7.92 -3.74
C SER A 130 7.14 7.92 -4.59
N LEU A 131 6.71 9.08 -5.10
CA LEU A 131 5.57 9.17 -6.03
C LEU A 131 5.84 8.43 -7.34
N SER A 132 7.02 8.64 -7.94
CA SER A 132 7.42 7.92 -9.16
C SER A 132 7.45 6.41 -8.93
N CYS A 133 7.93 5.95 -7.77
CA CYS A 133 7.93 4.53 -7.40
C CYS A 133 6.51 3.97 -7.33
N LEU A 134 5.58 4.69 -6.71
CA LEU A 134 4.17 4.28 -6.63
C LEU A 134 3.51 4.20 -8.02
N ILE A 135 3.75 5.19 -8.88
CA ILE A 135 3.17 5.24 -10.24
C ILE A 135 3.74 4.12 -11.12
N ILE A 136 5.06 3.94 -11.11
CA ILE A 136 5.73 2.93 -11.94
C ILE A 136 5.37 1.52 -11.45
N SER A 137 5.35 1.29 -10.13
CA SER A 137 4.90 0.02 -9.55
C SER A 137 3.43 -0.29 -9.87
N ALA A 138 2.54 0.73 -9.81
CA ALA A 138 1.15 0.58 -10.24
C ALA A 138 1.04 0.16 -11.71
N ASN A 139 1.84 0.78 -12.58
CA ASN A 139 1.83 0.50 -14.02
C ASN A 139 2.45 -0.86 -14.35
N GLY A 140 3.53 -1.25 -13.69
CA GLY A 140 4.16 -2.57 -13.83
C GLY A 140 3.23 -3.70 -13.39
N TYR A 141 2.56 -3.50 -12.24
CA TYR A 141 1.51 -4.41 -11.76
C TYR A 141 0.35 -4.53 -12.75
N ARG A 142 -0.11 -3.39 -13.29
CA ARG A 142 -1.15 -3.34 -14.32
C ARG A 142 -0.74 -4.07 -15.59
N ALA A 143 0.48 -3.86 -16.09
CA ALA A 143 0.98 -4.50 -17.31
C ALA A 143 1.03 -6.03 -17.15
N ARG A 144 1.52 -6.52 -15.99
CA ARG A 144 1.54 -7.95 -15.66
C ARG A 144 0.12 -8.53 -15.55
N ARG A 145 -0.82 -7.81 -14.93
CA ARG A 145 -2.22 -8.28 -14.80
C ARG A 145 -3.03 -8.21 -16.10
N LEU A 146 -2.82 -7.18 -16.92
CA LEU A 146 -3.49 -7.08 -18.23
C LEU A 146 -3.11 -8.24 -19.14
N ALA A 147 -1.85 -8.70 -19.07
CA ALA A 147 -1.40 -9.87 -19.80
C ALA A 147 -2.08 -11.18 -19.33
N GLN A 148 -2.56 -11.23 -18.08
CA GLN A 148 -3.15 -12.44 -17.49
C GLN A 148 -4.68 -12.51 -17.58
N ALA A 149 -5.40 -11.37 -17.57
CA ALA A 149 -6.84 -11.39 -17.33
C ALA A 149 -7.71 -10.58 -18.30
N GLY A 150 -7.16 -9.77 -19.21
CA GLY A 150 -7.99 -8.93 -20.10
C GLY A 150 -8.91 -7.94 -19.37
N VAL A 151 -8.76 -7.79 -18.05
CA VAL A 151 -9.59 -6.92 -17.20
C VAL A 151 -9.05 -5.50 -17.25
N THR A 152 -9.89 -4.57 -17.69
CA THR A 152 -9.66 -3.14 -17.59
C THR A 152 -10.13 -2.59 -16.24
N MET A 153 -9.33 -1.67 -15.70
CA MET A 153 -9.64 -0.67 -14.66
C MET A 153 -9.43 -1.06 -13.18
N GLN A 154 -8.21 -0.76 -12.72
CA GLN A 154 -8.04 -0.03 -11.46
C GLN A 154 -7.01 1.09 -11.70
N ILE A 155 -7.37 2.32 -11.34
CA ILE A 155 -6.66 3.55 -11.67
C ILE A 155 -5.37 3.63 -10.81
N PRO A 156 -4.21 4.08 -11.33
CA PRO A 156 -3.01 4.31 -10.50
C PRO A 156 -3.29 5.25 -9.32
N LEU A 157 -4.31 6.10 -9.46
CA LEU A 157 -4.82 6.99 -8.42
C LEU A 157 -5.28 6.25 -7.17
N SER A 158 -5.96 5.10 -7.26
CA SER A 158 -6.40 4.39 -6.04
C SER A 158 -5.20 3.86 -5.25
N ARG A 159 -4.15 3.40 -5.93
CA ARG A 159 -2.90 2.97 -5.29
C ARG A 159 -2.18 4.12 -4.61
N VAL A 160 -2.13 5.30 -5.24
CA VAL A 160 -1.54 6.50 -4.65
C VAL A 160 -2.37 7.00 -3.46
N LEU A 161 -3.71 7.09 -3.60
CA LEU A 161 -4.61 7.48 -2.50
C LEU A 161 -4.50 6.50 -1.33
N SER A 162 -4.43 5.20 -1.62
CA SER A 162 -4.21 4.16 -0.63
C SER A 162 -2.87 4.34 0.08
N ALA A 163 -1.78 4.57 -0.65
CA ALA A 163 -0.46 4.85 -0.06
C ALA A 163 -0.48 6.11 0.81
N CYS A 164 -1.07 7.21 0.33
CA CYS A 164 -1.23 8.44 1.11
C CYS A 164 -2.05 8.21 2.39
N TYR A 165 -3.14 7.46 2.30
CA TYR A 165 -3.99 7.21 3.46
C TYR A 165 -3.31 6.30 4.50
N GLY A 166 -2.73 5.18 4.07
CA GLY A 166 -1.98 4.28 4.95
C GLY A 166 -0.74 4.95 5.55
N GLY A 167 0.03 5.65 4.73
CA GLY A 167 1.17 6.45 5.19
C GLY A 167 0.75 7.57 6.15
N GLY A 168 -0.36 8.24 5.88
CA GLY A 168 -0.92 9.29 6.73
C GLY A 168 -1.37 8.77 8.11
N LEU A 169 -1.96 7.57 8.17
CA LEU A 169 -2.29 6.90 9.42
C LEU A 169 -1.04 6.58 10.24
N TRP A 170 0.02 6.06 9.61
CA TRP A 170 1.28 5.78 10.31
C TRP A 170 2.03 7.06 10.72
N LEU A 171 1.99 8.12 9.92
CA LEU A 171 2.49 9.45 10.32
C LEU A 171 1.73 9.96 11.53
N TRP A 172 0.41 9.77 11.59
CA TRP A 172 -0.40 10.18 12.72
C TRP A 172 -0.07 9.39 13.99
N VAL A 173 0.14 8.08 13.89
CA VAL A 173 0.66 7.26 14.99
C VAL A 173 1.96 7.85 15.50
N CYS A 174 2.93 8.10 14.60
CA CYS A 174 4.20 8.71 15.00
C CYS A 174 3.98 10.05 15.71
N ALA A 175 3.08 10.90 15.20
CA ALA A 175 2.81 12.22 15.77
C ALA A 175 2.17 12.13 17.17
N ILE A 176 1.18 11.27 17.38
CA ILE A 176 0.51 11.12 18.69
C ILE A 176 1.46 10.53 19.74
N PHE A 177 2.31 9.59 19.37
CA PHE A 177 3.29 9.01 20.30
C PHE A 177 4.38 10.02 20.67
N GLN A 178 4.66 11.00 19.81
CA GLN A 178 5.61 12.08 20.06
C GLN A 178 4.97 13.31 20.72
N ALA A 179 3.63 13.38 20.83
CA ALA A 179 2.91 14.56 21.33
C ALA A 179 3.15 14.89 22.81
N ASP A 180 3.65 13.97 23.65
CA ASP A 180 4.08 14.30 25.02
C ASP A 180 5.29 15.24 25.07
N LEU A 181 6.06 15.34 23.97
CA LEU A 181 7.24 16.22 23.84
C LEU A 181 6.89 17.59 23.25
N LEU A 182 5.73 17.74 22.62
CA LEU A 182 5.36 18.87 21.77
C LEU A 182 3.91 19.23 22.05
N GLY A 183 3.65 20.29 22.84
CA GLY A 183 2.30 20.75 23.19
C GLY A 183 1.44 21.07 21.95
N ALA A 184 0.77 20.05 21.41
CA ALA A 184 0.21 20.03 20.05
C ALA A 184 -1.29 19.73 20.04
N ASP A 185 -2.07 20.49 20.80
CA ASP A 185 -3.54 20.39 20.74
C ASP A 185 -4.12 21.11 19.50
N ALA A 186 -3.45 22.15 18.97
CA ALA A 186 -3.96 22.95 17.85
C ALA A 186 -3.84 22.28 16.46
N ALA A 187 -2.87 21.38 16.26
CA ALA A 187 -2.61 20.74 14.96
C ALA A 187 -3.34 19.39 14.76
N ARG A 188 -4.08 18.92 15.77
CA ARG A 188 -4.67 17.56 15.78
C ARG A 188 -5.87 17.42 14.83
N TRP A 189 -6.79 18.38 14.85
CA TRP A 189 -8.01 18.37 14.03
C TRP A 189 -7.79 18.49 12.52
N PRO A 190 -6.95 19.39 11.99
CA PRO A 190 -6.75 19.47 10.54
C PRO A 190 -6.17 18.18 9.96
N TRP A 191 -5.33 17.46 10.73
CA TRP A 191 -4.80 16.16 10.32
C TRP A 191 -5.89 15.08 10.25
N VAL A 192 -6.74 14.99 11.29
CA VAL A 192 -7.89 14.07 11.31
C VAL A 192 -8.83 14.33 10.13
N VAL A 193 -9.15 15.60 9.85
CA VAL A 193 -9.99 15.99 8.71
C VAL A 193 -9.34 15.58 7.39
N GLY A 194 -8.03 15.78 7.23
CA GLY A 194 -7.29 15.36 6.04
C GLY A 194 -7.34 13.83 5.81
N LEU A 195 -7.18 13.04 6.87
CA LEU A 195 -7.28 11.58 6.79
C LEU A 195 -8.70 11.10 6.48
N LEU A 196 -9.72 11.72 7.08
CA LEU A 196 -11.12 11.42 6.76
C LEU A 196 -11.45 11.74 5.30
N LEU A 197 -10.94 12.86 4.78
CA LEU A 197 -11.10 13.21 3.37
C LEU A 197 -10.41 12.19 2.45
N LEU A 198 -9.21 11.74 2.80
CA LEU A 198 -8.51 10.67 2.07
C LEU A 198 -9.29 9.35 2.11
N ALA A 199 -9.85 8.97 3.26
CA ALA A 199 -10.71 7.79 3.40
C ALA A 199 -11.95 7.89 2.50
N LEU A 200 -12.57 9.07 2.44
CA LEU A 200 -13.72 9.33 1.57
C LEU A 200 -13.34 9.22 0.09
N LEU A 201 -12.24 9.86 -0.31
CA LEU A 201 -11.74 9.80 -1.69
C LEU A 201 -11.38 8.36 -2.10
N LEU A 202 -10.79 7.59 -1.18
CA LEU A 202 -10.50 6.18 -1.42
C LEU A 202 -11.77 5.36 -1.58
N GLY A 203 -12.75 5.53 -0.67
CA GLY A 203 -14.06 4.86 -0.77
C GLY A 203 -14.82 5.24 -2.05
N LEU A 204 -14.72 6.49 -2.50
CA LEU A 204 -15.28 6.95 -3.78
C LEU A 204 -14.56 6.32 -4.98
N ALA A 205 -13.23 6.30 -4.97
CA ALA A 205 -12.44 5.71 -6.05
C ALA A 205 -12.73 4.21 -6.20
N ASP A 206 -12.81 3.50 -5.06
CA ASP A 206 -13.17 2.08 -5.03
C ASP A 206 -14.64 1.89 -5.49
N GLY A 207 -15.57 2.71 -4.98
CA GLY A 207 -16.99 2.67 -5.38
C GLY A 207 -17.21 2.90 -6.88
N LEU A 208 -16.50 3.85 -7.48
CA LEU A 208 -16.55 4.10 -8.93
C LEU A 208 -15.95 2.96 -9.74
N GLY A 209 -14.85 2.35 -9.27
CA GLY A 209 -14.26 1.16 -9.89
C GLY A 209 -15.24 -0.01 -9.96
N TRP A 210 -16.03 -0.19 -8.90
CA TRP A 210 -17.09 -1.21 -8.86
C TRP A 210 -18.27 -0.92 -9.80
N GLN A 211 -18.69 0.34 -9.93
CA GLN A 211 -19.75 0.69 -10.87
C GLN A 211 -19.31 0.47 -12.32
N GLN A 212 -18.03 0.67 -12.63
CA GLN A 212 -17.47 0.44 -13.96
C GLN A 212 -17.37 -1.06 -14.28
N SER A 213 -16.95 -1.90 -13.33
CA SER A 213 -16.90 -3.35 -13.52
C SER A 213 -18.30 -3.98 -13.69
N LEU A 214 -19.32 -3.42 -13.04
CA LEU A 214 -20.71 -3.86 -13.20
C LEU A 214 -21.32 -3.47 -14.56
N ARG A 215 -20.84 -2.39 -15.20
CA ARG A 215 -21.35 -1.89 -16.50
C ARG A 215 -20.84 -2.69 -17.70
N TYR A 216 -19.64 -3.27 -17.60
CA TYR A 216 -19.07 -4.14 -18.62
C TYR A 216 -18.75 -5.53 -18.05
N PRO A 217 -19.78 -6.32 -17.69
CA PRO A 217 -19.55 -7.65 -17.16
C PRO A 217 -19.07 -8.57 -18.29
N SER A 218 -17.91 -9.21 -18.13
CA SER A 218 -17.60 -10.36 -18.97
C SER A 218 -18.58 -11.50 -18.64
N PRO A 219 -19.03 -12.31 -19.63
CA PRO A 219 -20.14 -13.24 -19.47
C PRO A 219 -19.92 -14.36 -18.42
N GLY A 220 -18.68 -14.58 -17.94
CA GLY A 220 -18.35 -15.53 -16.86
C GLY A 220 -18.29 -14.92 -15.44
N GLU A 221 -18.12 -13.60 -15.31
CA GLU A 221 -17.94 -12.92 -14.00
C GLU A 221 -19.26 -12.69 -13.25
N ARG A 222 -20.39 -12.65 -13.98
CA ARG A 222 -21.73 -12.34 -13.45
C ARG A 222 -22.23 -13.30 -12.36
N ARG A 223 -21.87 -14.59 -12.42
CA ARG A 223 -22.35 -15.62 -11.50
C ARG A 223 -21.48 -15.81 -10.26
N ARG A 224 -20.18 -15.49 -10.35
CA ARG A 224 -19.21 -15.65 -9.24
C ARG A 224 -19.12 -14.41 -8.34
N HIS A 225 -19.49 -13.23 -8.84
CA HIS A 225 -19.44 -11.97 -8.09
C HIS A 225 -20.57 -11.78 -7.06
N ALA A 226 -21.67 -12.54 -7.17
CA ALA A 226 -22.94 -12.13 -6.56
C ALA A 226 -23.27 -12.75 -5.19
N GLN A 227 -22.64 -13.85 -4.73
CA GLN A 227 -23.18 -14.58 -3.56
C GLN A 227 -22.18 -14.99 -2.46
N ASP A 228 -20.92 -15.38 -2.74
CA ASP A 228 -20.02 -15.89 -1.68
C ASP A 228 -18.93 -14.92 -1.18
N LEU A 229 -18.54 -13.92 -1.97
CA LEU A 229 -17.41 -13.01 -1.65
C LEU A 229 -17.87 -11.63 -1.13
N GLN A 230 -19.16 -11.36 -1.16
CA GLN A 230 -19.74 -10.08 -0.77
C GLN A 230 -19.53 -9.76 0.73
N PRO A 231 -19.79 -10.67 1.71
CA PRO A 231 -19.59 -10.33 3.12
C PRO A 231 -18.11 -10.11 3.47
N GLN A 232 -17.19 -10.86 2.86
CA GLN A 232 -15.75 -10.73 3.09
C GLN A 232 -15.20 -9.42 2.51
N ARG A 233 -15.73 -8.97 1.37
CA ARG A 233 -15.38 -7.66 0.78
C ARG A 233 -15.93 -6.49 1.59
N PHE A 234 -17.15 -6.62 2.14
CA PHE A 234 -17.69 -5.64 3.09
C PHE A 234 -16.84 -5.54 4.36
N LEU A 235 -16.38 -6.68 4.89
CA LEU A 235 -15.48 -6.70 6.04
C LEU A 235 -14.15 -5.99 5.73
N ALA A 236 -13.54 -6.26 4.57
CA ALA A 236 -12.32 -5.58 4.15
C ALA A 236 -12.53 -4.06 4.02
N ALA A 237 -13.61 -3.62 3.37
CA ALA A 237 -13.95 -2.19 3.27
C ALA A 237 -14.21 -1.55 4.65
N ALA A 238 -14.86 -2.26 5.56
CA ALA A 238 -15.07 -1.80 6.93
C ALA A 238 -13.74 -1.63 7.69
N LEU A 239 -12.80 -2.57 7.53
CA LEU A 239 -11.47 -2.49 8.13
C LEU A 239 -10.60 -1.36 7.53
N ILE A 240 -10.78 -1.06 6.24
CA ILE A 240 -10.03 0.00 5.55
C ILE A 240 -10.57 1.39 5.89
N CYS A 241 -11.90 1.56 5.88
CA CYS A 241 -12.51 2.88 6.00
C CYS A 241 -13.22 3.08 7.34
N ALA A 242 -14.15 2.21 7.71
CA ALA A 242 -15.03 2.45 8.86
C ALA A 242 -14.27 2.43 10.20
N VAL A 243 -13.47 1.38 10.45
CA VAL A 243 -12.72 1.23 11.71
C VAL A 243 -11.70 2.36 11.89
N PRO A 244 -10.88 2.72 10.90
CA PRO A 244 -9.94 3.83 11.04
C PRO A 244 -10.63 5.18 11.20
N CYS A 245 -11.74 5.45 10.49
CA CYS A 245 -12.51 6.69 10.65
C CYS A 245 -13.08 6.83 12.07
N ILE A 246 -13.66 5.76 12.63
CA ILE A 246 -14.17 5.75 14.01
C ILE A 246 -13.04 6.01 15.00
N ASN A 247 -11.91 5.33 14.84
CA ASN A 247 -10.74 5.52 15.71
C ASN A 247 -10.15 6.94 15.58
N LEU A 248 -10.12 7.52 14.37
CA LEU A 248 -9.68 8.89 14.11
C LEU A 248 -10.55 9.93 14.83
N LEU A 249 -11.86 9.70 14.90
CA LEU A 249 -12.81 10.57 15.61
C LEU A 249 -12.75 10.41 17.13
N LEU A 250 -12.48 9.18 17.61
CA LEU A 250 -12.42 8.87 19.04
C LEU A 250 -11.07 9.24 19.68
N ALA A 251 -9.97 9.17 18.94
CA ALA A 251 -8.64 9.37 19.53
C ALA A 251 -8.40 10.78 20.12
N PRO A 252 -8.91 11.88 19.55
CA PRO A 252 -8.73 13.21 20.14
C PRO A 252 -9.46 13.42 21.47
N ILE A 253 -10.55 12.68 21.70
CA ILE A 253 -11.45 12.85 22.85
C ILE A 253 -11.23 11.81 23.96
N THR A 254 -10.39 10.80 23.73
CA THR A 254 -10.21 9.66 24.63
C THR A 254 -8.77 9.60 25.13
N PRO A 255 -8.52 9.31 26.43
CA PRO A 255 -7.15 9.16 26.96
C PRO A 255 -6.37 8.00 26.31
N TRP A 256 -7.07 7.05 25.69
CA TRP A 256 -6.51 5.91 24.95
C TRP A 256 -6.17 6.23 23.48
N GLY A 257 -6.11 7.51 23.10
CA GLY A 257 -5.92 7.96 21.71
C GLY A 257 -4.71 7.34 20.99
N ARG A 258 -3.60 7.09 21.71
CA ARG A 258 -2.40 6.37 21.19
C ARG A 258 -2.75 4.99 20.66
N TRP A 259 -3.48 4.21 21.43
CA TRP A 259 -3.84 2.85 21.09
C TRP A 259 -4.88 2.83 19.98
N LEU A 260 -5.84 3.77 19.99
CA LEU A 260 -6.82 3.92 18.90
C LEU A 260 -6.14 4.25 17.57
N ALA A 261 -5.11 5.09 17.57
CA ALA A 261 -4.33 5.40 16.38
C ALA A 261 -3.59 4.16 15.84
N LEU A 262 -2.96 3.38 16.71
CA LEU A 262 -2.34 2.10 16.32
C LEU A 262 -3.38 1.13 15.76
N CYS A 263 -4.52 0.99 16.42
CA CYS A 263 -5.62 0.15 15.95
C CYS A 263 -6.13 0.58 14.58
N ALA A 264 -6.22 1.88 14.30
CA ALA A 264 -6.60 2.41 12.98
C ALA A 264 -5.59 2.00 11.90
N ALA A 265 -4.29 2.18 12.15
CA ALA A 265 -3.24 1.82 11.21
C ALA A 265 -3.18 0.31 10.96
N LEU A 266 -3.29 -0.51 12.02
CA LEU A 266 -3.30 -1.97 11.92
C LEU A 266 -4.56 -2.49 11.23
N ALA A 267 -5.74 -1.93 11.53
CA ALA A 267 -6.99 -2.29 10.84
C ALA A 267 -6.91 -1.99 9.34
N TYR A 268 -6.34 -0.85 8.97
CA TYR A 268 -6.10 -0.51 7.57
C TYR A 268 -5.18 -1.54 6.87
N VAL A 269 -4.05 -1.89 7.50
CA VAL A 269 -3.12 -2.89 6.94
C VAL A 269 -3.83 -4.24 6.79
N ALA A 270 -4.51 -4.72 7.83
CA ALA A 270 -5.26 -5.97 7.81
C ALA A 270 -6.37 -5.99 6.76
N GLY A 271 -7.08 -4.88 6.59
CA GLY A 271 -8.12 -4.74 5.57
C GLY A 271 -7.55 -4.80 4.15
N LYS A 272 -6.44 -4.09 3.89
CA LYS A 272 -5.79 -4.10 2.56
C LYS A 272 -5.13 -5.44 2.23
N THR A 273 -4.56 -6.14 3.20
CA THR A 273 -4.02 -7.49 2.96
C THR A 273 -5.12 -8.50 2.67
N MET A 274 -6.23 -8.43 3.40
CA MET A 274 -7.42 -9.24 3.12
C MET A 274 -7.98 -8.94 1.73
N GLU A 275 -8.08 -7.66 1.34
CA GLU A 275 -8.53 -7.26 0.02
C GLU A 275 -7.66 -7.86 -1.10
N LEU A 276 -6.33 -7.72 -1.00
CA LEU A 276 -5.39 -8.31 -1.96
C LEU A 276 -5.48 -9.84 -2.02
N HIS A 277 -5.67 -10.50 -0.87
CA HIS A 277 -5.85 -11.94 -0.81
C HIS A 277 -7.15 -12.41 -1.48
N LEU A 278 -8.26 -11.72 -1.23
CA LEU A 278 -9.53 -12.01 -1.89
C LEU A 278 -9.46 -11.79 -3.39
N TYR A 279 -8.70 -10.79 -3.85
CA TYR A 279 -8.44 -10.61 -5.26
C TYR A 279 -7.63 -11.78 -5.82
N ASP A 280 -6.53 -12.19 -5.18
CA ASP A 280 -5.68 -13.28 -5.66
C ASP A 280 -6.42 -14.63 -5.74
N VAL A 281 -7.21 -14.97 -4.71
CA VAL A 281 -8.06 -16.17 -4.71
C VAL A 281 -9.11 -16.13 -5.83
N ALA A 282 -9.64 -14.95 -6.17
CA ALA A 282 -10.60 -14.83 -7.27
C ALA A 282 -9.94 -15.03 -8.65
N PHE A 283 -8.67 -14.64 -8.81
CA PHE A 283 -7.92 -14.75 -10.07
C PHE A 283 -7.25 -16.12 -10.28
N THR A 284 -6.87 -16.82 -9.22
CA THR A 284 -6.29 -18.18 -9.25
C THR A 284 -7.35 -19.28 -9.43
N ARG A 285 -8.63 -18.92 -9.42
CA ARG A 285 -9.76 -19.84 -9.65
C ARG A 285 -10.30 -19.94 -11.11
N PRO A 286 -9.53 -19.85 -12.21
CA PRO A 286 -10.08 -20.05 -13.55
C PRO A 286 -9.93 -21.52 -14.02
N ALA A 287 -10.99 -22.03 -14.66
CA ALA A 287 -11.02 -23.20 -15.57
C ALA A 287 -11.30 -24.63 -15.06
N GLU A 288 -11.54 -24.93 -13.78
CA GLU A 288 -11.92 -26.31 -13.42
C GLU A 288 -13.42 -26.63 -13.67
N SER A 289 -14.29 -25.61 -13.79
CA SER A 289 -15.74 -25.82 -13.94
C SER A 289 -16.25 -25.92 -15.39
N ASP A 290 -15.43 -25.62 -16.40
CA ASP A 290 -15.85 -25.65 -17.81
C ASP A 290 -15.35 -26.91 -18.56
N ALA A 291 -14.70 -27.85 -17.86
CA ALA A 291 -14.18 -29.10 -18.41
C ALA A 291 -15.13 -30.31 -18.26
N VAL A 292 -16.42 -30.10 -17.93
CA VAL A 292 -17.43 -31.17 -17.91
C VAL A 292 -18.50 -30.87 -18.95
N TRP A 293 -18.14 -31.03 -20.22
CA TRP A 293 -19.13 -31.30 -21.26
C TRP A 293 -19.43 -32.81 -21.24
N PRO A 294 -20.67 -33.26 -20.98
CA PRO A 294 -21.03 -34.65 -21.27
C PRO A 294 -21.01 -34.82 -22.80
N GLN A 295 -20.02 -35.58 -23.24
CA GLN A 295 -19.87 -36.06 -24.60
C GLN A 295 -21.16 -36.78 -25.01
N ASN A 296 -21.86 -36.19 -25.97
CA ASN A 296 -23.07 -36.73 -26.58
C ASN A 296 -22.72 -38.10 -27.20
N ARG A 297 -23.21 -39.19 -26.61
CA ARG A 297 -23.14 -40.52 -27.22
C ARG A 297 -24.34 -40.66 -28.17
N SER A 298 -24.04 -40.62 -29.46
CA SER A 298 -24.85 -41.23 -30.52
C SER A 298 -24.73 -42.75 -30.45
#